data_AF-A0A094WIU3-F1
#
_entry.id   AF-A0A094WIU3-F1
#
_cell.length_a   1.000
_cell.length_b   1.000
_cell.length_c   1.000
_cell.angle_alpha   90.00
_cell.angle_beta   90.00
_cell.angle_gamma   90.00
#
_symmetry.space_group_name_H-M   'P 1'
#
loop_
_entity.id
_entity.type
_entity.pdbx_description
1 polymer ?
#
loop_
_entity_poly.entity_id
_entity_poly.type
_entity_poly.pdbx_seq_one_letter_code
_entity_poly.pdbx_strand_id
1 'polypeptide(L)' 'MTKNHETPAERRERLRQEELKRNPTGNLGDSFNRANSGSLADLTGSFGWKGFLVLIVLILIGLIVAYVMKGS' A
#
# COMPACT_ATOMS: atom_id res chain seq x y z
N MET A 1 45.91 18.36 -2.19
CA MET A 1 44.49 18.50 -2.57
C MET A 1 44.23 17.67 -3.81
N THR A 2 43.84 16.41 -3.64
CA THR A 2 43.49 15.50 -4.74
C THR A 2 42.11 15.91 -5.26
N LYS A 3 42.08 16.61 -6.39
CA LYS A 3 40.85 16.89 -7.14
C LYS A 3 40.32 15.55 -7.64
N ASN A 4 39.37 14.98 -6.91
CA ASN A 4 38.56 13.86 -7.35
C ASN A 4 38.06 14.17 -8.76
N HIS A 5 38.55 13.41 -9.74
CA HIS A 5 38.10 13.42 -11.13
C HIS A 5 36.74 12.69 -11.20
N GLU A 6 35.80 13.03 -10.30
CA GLU A 6 34.44 12.50 -10.37
C GLU A 6 33.79 13.13 -11.60
N THR A 7 33.33 12.29 -12.51
CA THR A 7 32.56 12.76 -13.66
C THR A 7 31.30 13.48 -13.17
N PRO A 8 30.78 14.47 -13.92
CA PRO A 8 29.53 15.14 -13.54
C PRO A 8 28.36 14.17 -13.30
N ALA A 9 28.40 13.00 -13.93
CA ALA A 9 27.45 11.92 -13.75
C ALA A 9 27.60 11.23 -12.38
N GLU A 10 28.82 10.85 -11.99
CA GLU A 10 29.11 10.24 -10.69
C GLU A 10 28.77 11.18 -9.54
N ARG A 11 29.07 12.46 -9.67
CA ARG A 11 28.72 13.45 -8.63
C ARG A 11 27.21 13.56 -8.45
N ARG A 12 26.43 13.48 -9.53
CA ARG A 12 24.95 13.49 -9.47
C ARG A 12 24.41 12.22 -8.83
N GLU A 13 24.99 11.07 -9.16
CA GLU A 13 24.56 9.79 -8.63
C GLU A 13 24.87 9.67 -7.13
N ARG A 14 26.05 10.15 -6.70
CA ARG A 14 26.41 10.25 -5.29
C ARG A 14 25.44 11.15 -4.51
N LEU A 15 25.11 12.33 -5.05
CA LEU A 15 24.13 13.23 -4.40
C LEU A 15 22.74 12.58 -4.29
N ARG A 16 22.28 11.85 -5.32
CA ARG A 16 21.05 11.05 -5.24
C ARG A 16 21.11 9.99 -4.15
N GLN A 17 22.24 9.29 -4.01
CA GLN A 17 22.43 8.29 -2.96
C GLN A 17 22.48 8.93 -1.56
N GLU A 18 23.10 10.10 -1.41
CA GLU A 18 23.14 10.85 -0.16
C GLU A 18 21.73 11.36 0.23
N GLU A 19 20.89 11.78 -0.73
CA GLU A 19 19.49 12.15 -0.49
C GLU A 19 18.63 10.94 -0.06
N LEU A 20 18.77 9.80 -0.75
CA LEU A 20 18.10 8.54 -0.40
C LEU A 20 18.46 8.07 1.02
N LYS A 21 19.74 8.19 1.41
CA LYS A 21 20.22 7.83 2.75
C LYS A 21 19.79 8.84 3.82
N ARG A 22 19.70 10.12 3.47
CA ARG A 22 19.34 11.20 4.41
C ARG A 22 17.84 11.30 4.63
N ASN A 23 17.02 10.89 3.65
CA ASN A 23 15.57 10.83 3.79
C ASN A 23 15.02 9.40 3.60
N PRO A 24 15.39 8.45 4.48
CA PRO A 24 14.89 7.08 4.42
C PRO A 24 13.36 7.05 4.63
N THR A 25 12.83 8.01 5.39
CA THR A 25 11.41 8.12 5.72
C THR A 25 10.54 8.48 4.52
N GLY A 26 11.04 9.29 3.56
CA GLY A 26 10.30 9.66 2.35
C GLY A 26 10.02 8.46 1.44
N ASN A 27 11.02 7.61 1.21
CA ASN A 27 10.87 6.40 0.38
C ASN A 27 10.04 5.31 1.07
N LEU A 28 10.11 5.22 2.41
CA LEU A 28 9.27 4.31 3.19
C LEU A 28 7.80 4.75 3.18
N GLY A 29 7.52 6.05 3.26
CA GLY A 29 6.17 6.60 3.14
C GLY A 29 5.53 6.28 1.80
N ASP A 30 6.26 6.47 0.69
CA ASP A 30 5.78 6.13 -0.66
C ASP A 30 5.63 4.63 -0.85
N SER A 31 6.56 3.82 -0.34
CA SER A 31 6.47 2.36 -0.40
C SER A 31 5.32 1.82 0.45
N PHE A 32 5.07 2.40 1.63
CA PHE A 32 3.97 2.02 2.50
C PHE A 32 2.63 2.47 1.92
N ASN A 33 2.53 3.69 1.41
CA ASN A 33 1.32 4.18 0.74
C ASN A 33 1.02 3.35 -0.52
N ARG A 34 2.05 2.97 -1.29
CA ARG A 34 1.93 2.07 -2.46
C ARG A 34 1.64 0.62 -2.08
N ALA A 35 2.16 0.11 -0.97
CA ALA A 35 1.87 -1.25 -0.49
C ALA A 35 0.47 -1.35 0.14
N ASN A 36 0.03 -0.31 0.86
CA ASN A 36 -1.31 -0.27 1.43
C ASN A 36 -2.36 -0.08 0.33
N SER A 37 -2.13 0.87 -0.59
CA SER A 37 -3.02 1.03 -1.76
C SER A 37 -2.94 -0.17 -2.70
N GLY A 38 -1.76 -0.73 -2.96
CA GLY A 38 -1.58 -1.88 -3.86
C GLY A 38 -2.14 -3.19 -3.30
N SER A 39 -1.94 -3.50 -2.01
CA SER A 39 -2.44 -4.74 -1.40
C SER A 39 -3.95 -4.70 -1.16
N LEU A 40 -4.49 -3.58 -0.63
CA LEU A 40 -5.94 -3.43 -0.47
C LEU A 40 -6.66 -3.22 -1.81
N ALA A 41 -6.06 -2.53 -2.79
CA ALA A 41 -6.63 -2.40 -4.12
C ALA A 41 -6.46 -3.66 -4.97
N ASP A 42 -5.43 -4.49 -4.77
CA ASP A 42 -5.37 -5.84 -5.38
C ASP A 42 -6.34 -6.80 -4.70
N LEU A 43 -6.59 -6.65 -3.39
CA LEU A 43 -7.65 -7.39 -2.70
C LEU A 43 -9.03 -6.92 -3.18
N THR A 44 -9.34 -5.63 -3.19
CA THR A 44 -10.65 -5.13 -3.67
C THR A 44 -10.80 -5.18 -5.19
N GLY A 45 -9.70 -5.18 -5.94
CA GLY A 45 -9.64 -5.27 -7.40
C GLY A 45 -9.65 -6.69 -7.94
N SER A 46 -8.94 -7.64 -7.32
CA SER A 46 -9.00 -9.07 -7.69
C SER A 46 -10.20 -9.79 -7.10
N PHE A 47 -10.67 -9.41 -5.91
CA PHE A 47 -11.93 -9.90 -5.35
C PHE A 47 -13.15 -9.21 -5.98
N GLY A 48 -12.91 -8.05 -6.61
CA GLY A 48 -13.88 -7.26 -7.32
C GLY A 48 -14.95 -6.68 -6.39
N TRP A 49 -15.52 -5.54 -6.79
CA TRP A 49 -16.73 -4.98 -6.18
C TRP A 49 -17.86 -6.01 -5.98
N LYS A 50 -17.86 -7.06 -6.82
CA LYS A 50 -18.77 -8.21 -6.74
C LYS A 50 -18.52 -9.10 -5.52
N GLY A 51 -17.27 -9.37 -5.14
CA GLY A 51 -16.96 -10.16 -3.94
C GLY A 51 -17.33 -9.43 -2.65
N PHE A 52 -17.17 -8.10 -2.63
CA PHE A 52 -17.65 -7.27 -1.53
C PHE A 52 -19.19 -7.31 -1.41
N LEU A 53 -19.90 -7.28 -2.54
CA LEU A 53 -21.36 -7.45 -2.57
C LEU A 53 -21.80 -8.80 -1.99
N VAL A 54 -21.12 -9.88 -2.34
CA VAL A 54 -21.42 -11.23 -1.84
C VAL A 54 -21.18 -11.33 -0.33
N LEU A 55 -20.06 -10.79 0.16
CA LEU A 55 -19.75 -10.77 1.58
C LEU A 55 -20.82 -10.02 2.39
N ILE A 56 -21.26 -8.86 1.91
CA ILE A 56 -22.32 -8.07 2.54
C ILE A 56 -23.63 -8.87 2.60
N VAL A 57 -24.02 -9.52 1.50
CA VAL A 57 -25.25 -10.32 1.44
C VAL A 57 -25.22 -11.46 2.46
N LEU A 58 -24.09 -12.17 2.59
CA LEU A 58 -23.94 -13.25 3.57
C LEU A 58 -24.07 -12.75 5.02
N ILE A 59 -23.48 -11.59 5.33
CA ILE A 59 -23.58 -10.97 6.66
C ILE A 59 -25.04 -10.58 6.95
N LEU A 60 -25.74 -9.99 5.99
CA LEU A 60 -27.14 -9.60 6.14
C LEU A 60 -28.04 -10.82 6.39
N ILE A 61 -27.85 -11.92 5.65
CA ILE A 61 -28.61 -13.15 5.87
C ILE A 61 -28.35 -13.71 7.28
N GLY A 62 -27.09 -13.78 7.70
CA GLY A 62 -26.72 -14.24 9.04
C GLY A 62 -27.33 -13.38 10.14
N LEU A 63 -27.34 -12.05 9.97
CA LEU A 63 -27.98 -11.13 10.90
C LEU A 63 -29.50 -11.30 10.94
N ILE A 64 -30.15 -11.49 9.79
CA ILE A 64 -31.61 -11.73 9.74
C ILE A 64 -31.95 -13.04 10.47
N VAL A 65 -31.21 -14.12 10.21
CA VAL A 65 -31.42 -15.41 10.88
C VAL A 65 -31.20 -15.29 12.38
N ALA A 66 -30.11 -14.65 12.81
CA ALA A 66 -29.82 -14.42 14.22
C ALA A 66 -30.88 -13.56 14.90
N TYR A 67 -31.37 -12.52 14.21
CA TYR A 67 -32.43 -11.65 14.70
C TYR A 67 -33.76 -12.40 14.86
N VAL A 68 -34.14 -13.20 13.87
CA VAL A 68 -35.36 -14.02 13.92
C VAL A 68 -35.27 -15.10 15.01
N MET A 69 -34.15 -15.81 15.12
CA MET A 69 -33.95 -16.82 16.16
C MET A 69 -33.89 -16.25 17.58
N LYS A 70 -33.45 -15.00 17.73
CA LYS A 70 -33.39 -14.32 19.02
C LYS A 70 -34.70 -13.61 19.39
N GLY A 71 -35.56 -13.33 18.39
CA GLY A 71 -36.85 -12.66 18.55
C GLY A 71 -38.05 -13.61 18.70
N SER A 72 -37.87 -14.92 18.50
CA SER A 72 -38.86 -15.97 18.77
C SER A 72 -38.59 -16.66 20.10
#